data_AF-A0A532U770-F1
#
_entry.id   AF-A0A532U770-F1
#
_cell.length_a   1.000
_cell.length_b   1.000
_cell.length_c   1.000
_cell.angle_alpha   90.00
_cell.angle_beta   90.00
_cell.angle_gamma   90.00
#
_symmetry.space_group_name_H-M   'P 1'
#
loop_
_entity.id
_entity.type
_entity.pdbx_description
1 polymer ?
#
loop_
_entity_poly.entity_id
_entity_poly.type
_entity_poly.pdbx_seq_one_letter_code
_entity_poly.pdbx_strand_id
1 'polypeptide(L)'
;MSETTLSLEEKVKLVEGLEELRQLTEKTVLLLRLLAHAKYEKAISQVLPSEEQRVVYAHSDGARSSRRVGETAGLPHTKVSRWWREWAEKGMGDRVSVRGPGKRFMAKYTLLALAVAVLEGQVKPD
;
A
#
# COMPACT_ATOMS: atom_id res chain seq x y z
N MET A 1 -19.77 13.24 40.65
CA MET A 1 -19.49 13.47 39.22
C MET A 1 -20.82 13.33 38.50
N SER A 2 -21.47 14.43 38.11
CA SER A 2 -22.74 14.33 37.37
C SER A 2 -22.44 13.99 35.92
N GLU A 3 -23.02 12.90 35.41
CA GLU A 3 -23.04 12.61 33.98
C GLU A 3 -23.90 13.67 33.28
N THR A 4 -23.24 14.59 32.57
CA THR A 4 -23.94 15.56 31.72
C THR A 4 -24.60 14.77 30.59
N THR A 5 -25.89 14.50 30.73
CA THR A 5 -26.65 13.73 29.75
C THR A 5 -27.19 14.70 28.70
N LEU A 6 -26.71 14.58 27.46
CA LEU A 6 -27.20 15.39 26.34
C LEU A 6 -28.72 15.18 26.17
N SER A 7 -29.43 16.27 25.91
CA SER A 7 -30.82 16.23 25.49
C SER A 7 -30.97 15.46 24.17
N LEU A 8 -32.19 15.00 23.89
CA LEU A 8 -32.47 14.29 22.65
C LEU A 8 -32.17 15.16 21.41
N GLU A 9 -32.47 16.45 21.47
CA GLU A 9 -32.20 17.39 20.38
C GLU A 9 -30.70 17.58 20.12
N GLU A 10 -29.90 17.70 21.18
CA GLU A 10 -28.44 17.79 21.06
C GLU A 10 -27.83 16.50 20.50
N LYS A 11 -28.38 15.34 20.88
CA LYS A 11 -27.97 14.04 20.33
C LYS A 11 -28.27 13.94 18.83
N VAL A 12 -29.44 14.40 18.39
CA VAL A 12 -29.81 14.42 16.96
C VAL A 12 -28.86 15.31 16.16
N LYS A 13 -28.63 16.55 16.61
CA LYS A 13 -27.69 17.48 15.96
C LYS A 13 -26.27 16.91 15.88
N LEU A 14 -25.84 16.20 16.91
CA LEU A 14 -24.52 15.56 16.92
C LEU A 14 -24.43 14.44 15.88
N VAL A 15 -25.46 13.60 15.74
CA VAL A 15 -25.51 12.56 14.71
C VAL A 15 -25.51 13.15 13.30
N GLU A 16 -26.29 14.21 13.07
CA GLU A 16 -26.31 14.93 11.79
C GLU A 16 -24.92 15.50 11.44
N GLY A 17 -24.28 16.18 12.40
CA GLY A 17 -22.92 16.71 12.21
C GLY A 17 -21.87 15.61 11.96
N LEU A 18 -22.01 14.44 12.58
CA LEU A 18 -21.12 13.30 12.32
C LEU A 18 -21.31 12.74 10.89
N GLU A 19 -22.53 12.69 10.40
CA GLU A 19 -22.82 12.24 9.04
C GLU A 19 -22.24 13.23 8.01
N GLU A 20 -22.40 14.54 8.23
CA GLU A 20 -21.78 15.58 7.41
C GLU A 20 -20.25 15.47 7.39
N LEU A 21 -19.62 15.26 8.55
CA LEU A 21 -18.17 15.06 8.65
C LEU A 21 -17.72 13.80 7.90
N ARG A 22 -18.49 12.70 7.97
CA ARG A 22 -18.19 11.48 7.22
C ARG A 22 -18.21 11.76 5.72
N GLN A 23 -19.25 12.41 5.23
CA GLN A 23 -19.40 12.75 3.81
C GLN A 23 -18.29 13.68 3.31
N LEU A 24 -17.93 14.70 4.10
CA LEU A 24 -16.82 15.60 3.78
C LEU A 24 -15.49 14.86 3.73
N THR A 25 -15.28 13.92 4.64
CA THR A 25 -14.07 13.08 4.67
C THR A 25 -13.98 12.20 3.42
N GLU A 26 -15.07 11.50 3.06
CA GLU A 26 -15.15 10.66 1.87
C GLU A 26 -14.87 11.47 0.59
N LYS A 27 -15.50 12.67 0.46
CA LYS A 27 -15.29 13.57 -0.66
C LYS A 27 -13.86 14.10 -0.73
N THR A 28 -13.27 14.43 0.41
CA THR A 28 -11.88 14.90 0.49
C THR A 28 -10.92 13.80 0.03
N VAL A 29 -11.11 12.56 0.48
CA VAL A 29 -10.30 11.41 0.05
C VAL A 29 -10.43 11.20 -1.47
N LEU A 30 -11.65 11.28 -2.01
CA LEU A 30 -11.88 11.16 -3.46
C LEU A 30 -11.12 12.23 -4.26
N LEU A 31 -11.23 13.50 -3.85
CA LEU A 31 -10.57 14.62 -4.52
C LEU A 31 -9.04 14.52 -4.42
N LEU A 32 -8.52 14.13 -3.26
CA LEU A 32 -7.08 13.89 -3.08
C LEU A 32 -6.58 12.76 -3.97
N ARG A 33 -7.33 11.65 -4.10
CA ARG A 33 -6.98 10.57 -5.04
C ARG A 33 -6.91 11.07 -6.47
N LEU A 34 -7.89 11.85 -6.92
CA LEU A 34 -7.92 12.45 -8.26
C LEU A 34 -6.71 13.37 -8.50
N LEU A 35 -6.42 14.28 -7.56
CA LEU A 35 -5.30 15.21 -7.67
C LEU A 35 -3.94 14.51 -7.63
N ALA A 36 -3.81 13.46 -6.80
CA ALA A 36 -2.56 12.75 -6.62
C ALA A 36 -2.32 11.66 -7.67
N HIS A 37 -3.35 11.21 -8.40
CA HIS A 37 -3.27 10.04 -9.28
C HIS A 37 -2.09 10.12 -10.28
N ALA A 38 -1.97 11.22 -11.01
CA ALA A 38 -0.88 11.38 -11.99
C ALA A 38 0.52 11.34 -11.34
N LYS A 39 0.67 11.94 -10.15
CA LYS A 39 1.95 11.92 -9.41
C LYS A 39 2.25 10.52 -8.87
N TYR A 40 1.24 9.86 -8.33
CA TYR A 40 1.31 8.50 -7.82
C TYR A 40 1.70 7.51 -8.92
N GLU A 41 1.00 7.52 -10.05
CA GLU A 41 1.29 6.62 -11.19
C GLU A 41 2.68 6.89 -11.76
N LYS A 42 3.07 8.16 -11.88
CA LYS A 42 4.42 8.52 -12.32
C LYS A 42 5.49 7.98 -11.37
N ALA A 43 5.32 8.12 -10.05
CA ALA A 43 6.29 7.63 -9.08
C ALA A 43 6.36 6.10 -9.05
N ILE A 44 5.21 5.42 -9.06
CA ILE A 44 5.16 3.95 -9.02
C ILE A 44 5.71 3.34 -10.29
N SER A 45 5.41 3.90 -11.46
CA SER A 45 5.92 3.38 -12.73
C SER A 45 7.46 3.44 -12.85
N GLN A 46 8.13 4.29 -12.07
CA GLN A 46 9.60 4.34 -12.03
C GLN A 46 10.24 3.13 -11.33
N VAL A 47 9.52 2.46 -10.43
CA VAL A 47 10.06 1.33 -9.63
C VAL A 47 9.31 0.02 -9.85
N LEU A 48 8.03 0.10 -10.22
CA LEU A 48 7.13 -0.99 -10.56
C LEU A 48 6.39 -0.64 -11.87
N PRO A 49 7.08 -0.59 -13.02
CA PRO A 49 6.51 -0.15 -14.29
C PRO A 49 5.32 -0.97 -14.75
N SER A 50 5.36 -2.28 -14.55
CA SER A 50 4.31 -3.20 -15.01
C SER A 50 3.22 -3.46 -13.96
N GLU A 51 2.02 -3.77 -14.44
CA GLU A 51 0.89 -4.13 -13.56
C GLU A 51 1.21 -5.39 -12.75
N GLU A 52 1.87 -6.37 -13.37
CA GLU A 52 2.23 -7.60 -12.69
C GLU A 52 3.26 -7.37 -11.58
N GLN A 53 4.18 -6.42 -11.74
CA GLN A 53 5.08 -6.02 -10.65
C GLN A 53 4.31 -5.39 -9.49
N ARG A 54 3.32 -4.55 -9.77
CA ARG A 54 2.46 -3.94 -8.74
C ARG A 54 1.68 -5.01 -7.96
N VAL A 55 1.09 -5.98 -8.67
CA VAL A 55 0.37 -7.12 -8.07
C VAL A 55 1.31 -7.96 -7.20
N VAL A 56 2.47 -8.36 -7.76
CA VAL A 56 3.44 -9.17 -7.03
C VAL A 56 3.93 -8.45 -5.77
N TYR A 57 4.26 -7.15 -5.87
CA TYR A 57 4.71 -6.36 -4.73
C TYR A 57 3.62 -6.27 -3.65
N ALA A 58 2.37 -5.95 -4.02
CA ALA A 58 1.24 -5.85 -3.10
C ALA A 58 0.92 -7.17 -2.36
N HIS A 59 1.22 -8.32 -2.98
CA HIS A 59 1.02 -9.64 -2.38
C HIS A 59 2.27 -10.21 -1.69
N SER A 60 3.37 -9.47 -1.62
CA SER A 60 4.61 -9.91 -0.98
C SER A 60 4.61 -9.54 0.51
N ASP A 61 3.99 -10.39 1.31
CA ASP A 61 3.74 -10.20 2.75
C ASP A 61 4.78 -10.88 3.66
N GLY A 62 5.86 -11.44 3.11
CA GLY A 62 6.84 -12.23 3.87
C GLY A 62 6.35 -13.63 4.26
N ALA A 63 5.06 -13.95 4.13
CA ALA A 63 4.47 -15.24 4.46
C ALA A 63 4.30 -16.14 3.23
N ARG A 64 4.04 -15.56 2.06
CA ARG A 64 3.82 -16.32 0.82
C ARG A 64 5.14 -16.65 0.10
N SER A 65 5.17 -17.81 -0.55
CA SER A 65 6.29 -18.19 -1.43
C SER A 65 6.20 -17.46 -2.78
N SER A 66 7.33 -17.36 -3.49
CA SER A 66 7.34 -16.77 -4.83
C SER A 66 6.47 -17.52 -5.82
N ARG A 67 6.25 -18.83 -5.60
CA ARG A 67 5.30 -19.63 -6.39
C ARG A 67 3.85 -19.15 -6.18
N ARG A 68 3.42 -19.03 -4.92
CA ARG A 68 2.05 -18.58 -4.59
C ARG A 68 1.79 -17.14 -5.03
N VAL A 69 2.79 -16.26 -4.89
CA VAL A 69 2.68 -14.88 -5.38
C VAL A 69 2.72 -14.82 -6.92
N GLY A 70 3.52 -15.68 -7.56
CA GLY A 70 3.53 -15.82 -9.02
C GLY A 70 2.18 -16.25 -9.58
N GLU A 71 1.52 -17.23 -8.95
CA GLU A 71 0.17 -17.68 -9.31
C GLU A 71 -0.85 -16.53 -9.29
N THR A 72 -0.80 -15.64 -8.29
CA THR A 72 -1.71 -14.48 -8.22
C THR A 72 -1.52 -13.48 -9.36
N ALA A 73 -0.35 -13.45 -9.98
CA ALA A 73 -0.02 -12.55 -11.09
C ALA A 73 0.07 -13.27 -12.44
N GLY A 74 -0.22 -14.58 -12.52
CA GLY A 74 -0.02 -15.38 -13.74
C GLY A 74 1.44 -15.50 -14.18
N LEU A 75 2.39 -15.42 -13.26
CA LEU A 75 3.83 -15.36 -13.55
C LEU A 75 4.63 -16.57 -13.02
N PRO A 76 5.72 -16.95 -13.72
CA PRO A 76 6.67 -17.91 -13.18
C PRO A 76 7.32 -17.43 -11.88
N HIS A 77 7.48 -18.34 -10.92
CA HIS A 77 8.09 -18.02 -9.62
C HIS A 77 9.53 -17.48 -9.73
N THR A 78 10.25 -17.83 -10.81
CA THR A 78 11.61 -17.34 -11.08
C THR A 78 11.64 -15.84 -11.34
N LYS A 79 10.63 -15.31 -12.05
CA LYS A 79 10.46 -13.87 -12.31
C LYS A 79 10.21 -13.11 -11.01
N VAL A 80 9.31 -13.64 -10.17
CA VAL A 80 9.01 -13.09 -8.84
C VAL A 80 10.27 -13.07 -7.96
N SER A 81 10.99 -14.19 -7.88
CA SER A 81 12.21 -14.28 -7.08
C SER A 81 13.33 -13.35 -7.55
N ARG A 82 13.40 -13.06 -8.85
CA ARG A 82 14.32 -12.05 -9.39
C ARG A 82 13.94 -10.65 -8.92
N TRP A 83 12.68 -10.24 -9.10
CA TRP A 83 12.20 -8.93 -8.64
C TRP A 83 12.39 -8.71 -7.14
N TRP A 84 12.09 -9.72 -6.32
CA TRP A 84 12.33 -9.64 -4.87
C TRP A 84 13.78 -9.37 -4.49
N ARG A 85 14.74 -9.82 -5.30
CA ARG A 85 16.16 -9.53 -5.05
C ARG A 85 16.47 -8.08 -5.38
N GLU A 86 16.06 -7.64 -6.57
CA GLU A 86 16.24 -6.25 -7.05
C GLU A 86 15.58 -5.24 -6.11
N TRP A 87 14.36 -5.50 -5.66
CA TRP A 87 13.62 -4.62 -4.76
C TRP A 87 14.21 -4.55 -3.35
N ALA A 88 14.81 -5.64 -2.85
CA ALA A 88 15.51 -5.61 -1.58
C ALA A 88 16.77 -4.74 -1.63
N GLU A 89 17.51 -4.80 -2.73
CA GLU A 89 18.68 -3.95 -2.96
C GLU A 89 18.31 -2.46 -3.06
N LYS A 90 17.09 -2.17 -3.54
CA LYS A 90 16.51 -0.82 -3.60
C LYS A 90 15.85 -0.34 -2.29
N GLY A 91 15.87 -1.14 -1.23
CA GLY A 91 15.26 -0.79 0.06
C GLY A 91 13.72 -0.77 0.04
N MET A 92 13.09 -1.40 -0.96
CA MET A 92 11.62 -1.48 -1.08
C MET A 92 11.00 -2.53 -0.15
N GLY A 93 11.82 -3.34 0.51
CA GLY A 93 11.38 -4.41 1.41
C GLY A 93 12.53 -5.30 1.83
N ASP A 94 12.22 -6.25 2.70
CA ASP A 94 13.21 -7.11 3.33
C ASP A 94 13.08 -8.56 2.88
N ARG A 95 14.23 -9.25 2.79
CA ARG A 95 14.25 -10.70 2.54
C ARG A 95 14.11 -11.44 3.86
N VAL A 96 13.02 -12.19 4.00
CA VAL A 96 12.73 -13.00 5.18
C VAL A 96 13.26 -14.41 4.97
N SER A 97 14.18 -14.84 5.82
CA SER A 97 14.66 -16.23 5.84
C SER A 97 13.55 -17.16 6.28
N VAL A 98 13.39 -18.30 5.60
CA VAL A 98 12.43 -19.35 5.99
C VAL A 98 13.16 -20.64 6.30
N ARG A 99 12.47 -21.60 6.92
CA ARG A 99 13.03 -22.94 7.19
C ARG A 99 13.41 -23.60 5.84
N GLY A 100 14.71 -23.67 5.55
CA GLY A 100 15.27 -24.17 4.28
C GLY A 100 16.11 -23.12 3.52
N PRO A 101 16.52 -23.40 2.28
CA PRO A 101 17.39 -22.50 1.50
C PRO A 101 16.66 -21.28 0.88
N GLY A 102 15.34 -21.21 1.02
CA GLY A 102 14.52 -20.15 0.43
C GLY A 102 14.58 -18.84 1.21
N LYS A 103 14.40 -17.72 0.50
CA LYS A 103 14.09 -16.41 1.09
C LYS A 103 12.78 -15.90 0.52
N ARG A 104 11.88 -15.42 1.38
CA ARG A 104 10.67 -14.69 1.02
C ARG A 104 10.98 -13.19 0.98
N PHE A 105 10.04 -12.41 0.46
CA PHE A 105 10.13 -10.95 0.45
C PHE A 105 8.92 -10.38 1.19
N MET A 106 9.20 -9.41 2.05
CA MET A 106 8.20 -8.63 2.77
C MET A 106 8.32 -7.20 2.28
N ALA A 107 7.29 -6.73 1.57
CA ALA A 107 7.20 -5.34 1.15
C ALA A 107 7.19 -4.44 2.39
N LYS A 108 8.07 -3.43 2.41
CA LYS A 108 8.15 -2.45 3.50
C LYS A 108 7.00 -1.43 3.44
N TYR A 109 6.50 -1.18 2.24
CA TYR A 109 5.52 -0.14 1.97
C TYR A 109 4.26 -0.71 1.33
N THR A 110 3.11 -0.08 1.56
CA THR A 110 1.97 -0.20 0.63
C THR A 110 2.33 0.48 -0.69
N LEU A 111 1.60 0.23 -1.79
CA LEU A 111 1.90 0.91 -3.06
C LEU A 111 1.84 2.44 -2.92
N LEU A 112 0.86 2.99 -2.17
CA LEU A 112 0.80 4.42 -1.89
C LEU A 112 2.01 4.91 -1.10
N ALA A 113 2.38 4.22 -0.03
CA ALA A 113 3.53 4.60 0.77
C ALA A 113 4.85 4.47 -0.02
N LEU A 114 4.94 3.50 -0.94
CA LEU A 114 6.08 3.34 -1.84
C LEU A 114 6.18 4.53 -2.81
N ALA A 115 5.05 4.98 -3.37
CA ALA A 115 5.01 6.16 -4.23
C ALA A 115 5.52 7.40 -3.50
N VAL A 116 5.08 7.59 -2.25
CA VAL A 116 5.55 8.68 -1.39
C VAL A 116 7.05 8.55 -1.13
N ALA A 117 7.53 7.35 -0.78
CA ALA A 117 8.94 7.10 -0.53
C ALA A 117 9.83 7.38 -1.76
N VAL A 118 9.33 7.11 -2.98
CA VAL A 118 10.00 7.48 -4.24
C VAL A 118 10.04 9.00 -4.41
N LEU A 119 8.93 9.69 -4.19
CA LEU A 119 8.85 11.16 -4.29
C LEU A 119 9.73 11.87 -3.25
N GLU A 120 9.92 11.27 -2.08
CA GLU A 120 10.81 11.75 -1.01
C GLU A 120 12.28 11.35 -1.22
N GLY A 121 12.58 10.57 -2.26
CA GLY A 121 13.95 10.11 -2.58
C GLY A 121 14.49 9.02 -1.64
N GLN A 122 13.64 8.41 -0.82
CA GLN A 122 14.02 7.30 0.07
C GLN A 122 14.23 5.99 -0.71
N VAL A 123 13.50 5.83 -1.82
CA VAL A 123 13.65 4.72 -2.76
C VAL A 123 14.13 5.29 -4.09
N LYS A 124 15.27 4.80 -4.56
CA LYS A 124 15.85 5.26 -5.83
C LYS A 124 15.18 4.54 -7.00
N PRO A 125 14.69 5.28 -8.01
CA PRO A 125 14.28 4.69 -9.28
C PRO A 125 15.51 4.15 -10.04
N ASP A 126 15.25 3.30 -11.04
CA ASP A 126 16.29 2.85 -11.98
C ASP A 126 16.86 4.01 -12.83
#